data_AF-A0A2M6Z8H3-F1
#
_entry.id   AF-A0A2M6Z8H3-F1
#
_cell.length_a   1.000
_cell.length_b   1.000
_cell.length_c   1.000
_cell.angle_alpha   90.00
_cell.angle_beta   90.00
_cell.angle_gamma   90.00
#
_symmetry.space_group_name_H-M   'P 1'
#
loop_
_entity.id
_entity.type
_entity.pdbx_description
1 polymer ?
#
loop_
_entity_poly.entity_id
_entity_poly.type
_entity_poly.pdbx_seq_one_letter_code
_entity_poly.pdbx_strand_id
1 'polypeptide(L)'
;MECRHKVKEFGSSKGNNEYHFAVYPDSRKDFKEQLKSVEKTYRMLLKKKKISSSTSVIRKIFLSDILNQTKMLKNSCLVKGLSSLDSAGVSIVEQAPADGSKLALYAYHVEGIRPISNSKNIIEFEKNGLRHIFVLGLEPKTELSSVALQTRDIFEKLSKILKTKKASFLNDLVRTWVYLRDIDKDYEAMVKERRKIFSHKGLTSRTHFIASTGINGINSCKKTLVGMDAYIIRGTSPGQIEYLRETPLMCNPSRYGVTFERGVKVNYGDRVHIFISGTASMDQKGAVKHLDDLLAN
;
A
#
# COMPACT_ATOMS: atom_id res chain seq x y z
N MET A 1 -28.51 -4.41 -7.43
CA MET A 1 -28.12 -3.06 -6.95
C MET A 1 -26.94 -2.62 -7.79
N GLU A 2 -26.79 -1.32 -8.03
CA GLU A 2 -25.65 -0.80 -8.79
C GLU A 2 -24.33 -0.95 -8.03
N CYS A 3 -23.22 -0.88 -8.77
CA CYS A 3 -21.86 -0.91 -8.24
C CYS A 3 -21.66 0.27 -7.27
N ARG A 4 -21.38 -0.02 -6.00
CA ARG A 4 -21.18 0.98 -4.94
C ARG A 4 -19.80 1.59 -5.09
N HIS A 5 -19.68 2.88 -4.78
CA HIS A 5 -18.39 3.56 -4.85
C HIS A 5 -18.28 4.69 -3.82
N LYS A 6 -17.05 5.03 -3.47
CA LYS A 6 -16.69 6.22 -2.69
C LYS A 6 -15.65 7.01 -3.46
N VAL A 7 -15.79 8.33 -3.47
CA VAL A 7 -14.80 9.26 -4.03
C VAL A 7 -14.38 10.21 -2.92
N LYS A 8 -13.08 10.35 -2.70
CA LYS A 8 -12.49 11.40 -1.89
C LYS A 8 -11.60 12.25 -2.78
N GLU A 9 -11.75 13.57 -2.65
CA GLU A 9 -11.08 14.58 -3.45
C GLU A 9 -10.37 15.53 -2.49
N PHE A 10 -9.08 15.74 -2.72
CA PHE A 10 -8.21 16.59 -1.91
C PHE A 10 -7.56 17.62 -2.82
N GLY A 11 -8.15 18.82 -2.86
CA GLY A 11 -7.63 19.97 -3.57
C GLY A 11 -6.95 20.96 -2.64
N SER A 12 -6.17 21.86 -3.23
CA SER A 12 -5.76 23.10 -2.57
C SER A 12 -6.08 24.26 -3.51
N SER A 13 -6.32 25.46 -2.96
CA SER A 13 -6.61 26.65 -3.79
C SER A 13 -5.48 27.04 -4.75
N LYS A 14 -4.30 26.43 -4.60
CA LYS A 14 -3.07 26.68 -5.38
C LYS A 14 -2.51 25.43 -6.06
N GLY A 15 -3.16 24.27 -5.98
CA GLY A 15 -2.56 23.00 -6.37
C GLY A 15 -3.54 22.00 -6.97
N ASN A 16 -3.00 21.10 -7.78
CA ASN A 16 -3.75 20.06 -8.48
C ASN A 16 -4.45 19.11 -7.50
N ASN A 17 -5.63 18.62 -7.88
CA ASN A 17 -6.41 17.73 -7.03
C ASN A 17 -5.81 16.32 -6.96
N GLU A 18 -6.04 15.66 -5.83
CA GLU A 18 -5.78 14.24 -5.63
C GLU A 18 -7.10 13.51 -5.40
N TYR A 19 -7.27 12.37 -6.07
CA TYR A 19 -8.52 11.61 -6.02
C TYR A 19 -8.26 10.19 -5.59
N HIS A 20 -9.12 9.74 -4.68
CA HIS A 20 -9.17 8.37 -4.20
C HIS A 20 -10.52 7.78 -4.52
N PHE A 21 -10.52 6.70 -5.29
CA PHE A 21 -11.69 5.93 -5.64
C PHE A 21 -11.68 4.62 -4.89
N ALA A 22 -12.80 4.25 -4.29
CA ALA A 22 -13.05 2.89 -3.84
C ALA A 22 -14.31 2.39 -4.54
N VAL A 23 -14.24 1.23 -5.20
CA VAL A 23 -15.32 0.68 -6.02
C VAL A 23 -15.59 -0.77 -5.61
N TYR A 24 -16.86 -1.07 -5.35
CA TYR A 24 -17.35 -2.34 -4.84
C TYR A 24 -18.53 -2.81 -5.70
N PRO A 25 -18.41 -3.96 -6.39
CA PRO A 25 -19.48 -4.50 -7.21
C PRO A 25 -20.64 -5.07 -6.37
N ASP A 26 -21.73 -5.46 -7.03
CA ASP A 26 -22.80 -6.23 -6.39
C ASP A 26 -22.28 -7.65 -6.05
N SER A 27 -22.19 -7.98 -4.76
CA SER A 27 -21.56 -9.22 -4.29
C SER A 27 -22.29 -10.49 -4.71
N ARG A 28 -23.55 -10.39 -5.15
CA ARG A 28 -24.36 -11.52 -5.63
C ARG A 28 -23.99 -12.01 -7.04
N LYS A 29 -23.22 -11.21 -7.78
CA LYS A 29 -22.85 -11.52 -9.17
C LYS A 29 -21.61 -12.40 -9.25
N ASP A 30 -21.39 -13.07 -10.38
CA ASP A 30 -20.16 -13.83 -10.58
C ASP A 30 -18.94 -12.90 -10.77
N PHE A 31 -17.73 -13.46 -10.68
CA PHE A 31 -16.50 -12.64 -10.77
C PHE A 31 -16.38 -11.89 -12.10
N LYS A 32 -16.86 -12.44 -13.22
CA LYS A 32 -16.78 -11.82 -14.55
C LYS A 32 -17.72 -10.62 -14.67
N GLU A 33 -18.95 -10.77 -14.20
CA GLU A 33 -19.92 -9.68 -14.11
C GLU A 33 -19.44 -8.60 -13.14
N GLN A 34 -18.93 -8.99 -11.97
CA GLN A 34 -18.38 -8.06 -11.00
C GLN A 34 -17.21 -7.26 -11.58
N LEU A 35 -16.23 -7.91 -12.22
CA LEU A 35 -15.09 -7.25 -12.85
C LEU A 35 -15.53 -6.22 -13.90
N LYS A 36 -16.44 -6.60 -14.81
CA LYS A 36 -16.99 -5.68 -15.81
C LYS A 36 -17.69 -4.48 -15.16
N SER A 37 -18.43 -4.71 -14.07
CA SER A 37 -19.12 -3.63 -13.36
C SER A 37 -18.15 -2.65 -12.69
N VAL A 38 -17.04 -3.13 -12.13
CA VAL A 38 -15.97 -2.29 -11.57
C VAL A 38 -15.29 -1.48 -12.68
N GLU A 39 -14.95 -2.11 -13.81
CA GLU A 39 -14.35 -1.42 -14.96
C GLU A 39 -15.25 -0.30 -15.50
N LYS A 40 -16.54 -0.60 -15.70
CA LYS A 40 -17.53 0.37 -16.17
C LYS A 40 -17.67 1.53 -15.19
N THR A 41 -17.80 1.22 -13.90
CA THR A 41 -17.98 2.23 -12.85
C THR A 41 -16.75 3.12 -12.72
N TYR A 42 -15.55 2.54 -12.73
CA TYR A 42 -14.31 3.29 -12.68
C TYR A 42 -14.16 4.25 -13.88
N ARG A 43 -14.41 3.79 -15.11
CA ARG A 43 -14.41 4.66 -16.31
C ARG A 43 -15.44 5.78 -16.23
N MET A 44 -16.64 5.47 -15.76
CA MET A 44 -17.70 6.46 -15.55
C MET A 44 -17.28 7.53 -14.53
N LEU A 45 -16.65 7.14 -13.43
CA LEU A 45 -16.16 8.06 -12.40
C LEU A 45 -15.10 9.01 -12.94
N LEU A 46 -14.12 8.50 -13.70
CA LEU A 46 -13.11 9.33 -14.35
C LEU A 46 -13.74 10.33 -15.33
N LYS A 47 -14.69 9.88 -16.16
CA LYS A 47 -15.42 10.76 -17.08
C LYS A 47 -16.21 11.84 -16.35
N LYS A 48 -16.99 11.46 -15.32
CA LYS A 48 -17.82 12.38 -14.52
C LYS A 48 -16.97 13.45 -13.83
N LYS A 49 -15.79 13.09 -13.35
CA LYS A 49 -14.84 14.00 -12.69
C LYS A 49 -13.85 14.67 -13.64
N LYS A 50 -13.92 14.39 -14.95
CA LYS A 50 -12.99 14.91 -15.98
C LYS A 50 -11.51 14.58 -15.68
N ILE A 51 -11.26 13.43 -15.07
CA ILE A 51 -9.91 12.99 -14.72
C ILE A 51 -9.33 12.15 -15.86
N SER A 52 -8.16 12.54 -16.36
CA SER A 52 -7.43 11.76 -17.36
C SER A 52 -6.91 10.45 -16.78
N SER A 53 -7.02 9.34 -17.51
CA SER A 53 -6.42 8.06 -17.10
C SER A 53 -4.89 8.15 -16.96
N SER A 54 -4.23 9.11 -17.61
CA SER A 54 -2.78 9.34 -17.48
C SER A 54 -2.35 9.84 -16.10
N THR A 55 -3.29 10.24 -15.24
CA THR A 55 -3.01 10.69 -13.87
C THR A 55 -3.01 9.55 -12.84
N SER A 56 -3.30 8.32 -13.29
CA SER A 56 -3.44 7.16 -12.41
C SER A 56 -2.08 6.76 -11.85
N VAL A 57 -1.97 6.71 -10.52
CA VAL A 57 -0.73 6.35 -9.82
C VAL A 57 -0.79 4.91 -9.33
N ILE A 58 -1.88 4.55 -8.64
CA ILE A 58 -2.04 3.23 -8.02
C ILE A 58 -3.41 2.68 -8.34
N ARG A 59 -3.46 1.38 -8.66
CA ARG A 59 -4.65 0.55 -8.57
C ARG A 59 -4.35 -0.62 -7.62
N LYS A 60 -4.91 -0.60 -6.42
CA LYS A 60 -4.91 -1.76 -5.52
C LYS A 60 -6.18 -2.56 -5.75
N ILE A 61 -6.04 -3.85 -6.03
CA ILE A 61 -7.13 -4.74 -6.37
C ILE A 61 -7.12 -5.87 -5.37
N PHE A 62 -8.17 -5.94 -4.58
CA PHE A 62 -8.37 -6.97 -3.57
C PHE A 62 -9.24 -8.07 -4.18
N LEU A 63 -8.79 -9.31 -4.08
CA LEU A 63 -9.47 -10.47 -4.63
C LEU A 63 -9.93 -11.40 -3.50
N SER A 64 -11.01 -12.13 -3.74
CA SER A 64 -11.47 -13.18 -2.83
C SER A 64 -10.80 -14.54 -3.09
N ASP A 65 -10.27 -14.74 -4.30
CA ASP A 65 -9.64 -15.98 -4.75
C ASP A 65 -8.61 -15.67 -5.85
N ILE A 66 -7.41 -15.27 -5.45
CA ILE A 66 -6.38 -14.76 -6.35
C ILE A 66 -5.95 -15.80 -7.38
N LEU A 67 -5.95 -17.09 -7.01
CA LEU A 67 -5.48 -18.18 -7.87
C LEU A 67 -6.39 -18.35 -9.09
N ASN A 68 -7.71 -18.30 -8.88
CA ASN A 68 -8.68 -18.48 -9.96
C ASN A 68 -8.99 -17.18 -10.69
N GLN A 69 -8.85 -16.03 -10.03
CA GLN A 69 -9.31 -14.73 -10.55
C GLN A 69 -8.21 -13.96 -11.30
N THR A 70 -6.93 -14.16 -10.97
CA THR A 70 -5.81 -13.36 -11.51
C THR A 70 -5.70 -13.41 -13.03
N LYS A 71 -5.94 -14.58 -13.66
CA LYS A 71 -5.81 -14.73 -15.12
C LYS A 71 -6.77 -13.81 -15.87
N MET A 72 -8.03 -13.73 -15.44
CA MET A 72 -9.01 -12.84 -16.06
C MET A 72 -8.72 -11.38 -15.69
N LEU A 73 -8.37 -11.10 -14.43
CA LEU A 73 -8.03 -9.74 -13.99
C LEU A 73 -6.86 -9.14 -14.78
N LYS A 74 -5.78 -9.90 -15.02
CA LYS A 74 -4.62 -9.46 -15.81
C LYS A 74 -4.98 -9.07 -17.25
N ASN A 75 -6.10 -9.58 -17.77
CA ASN A 75 -6.59 -9.23 -19.10
C ASN A 75 -7.52 -8.01 -19.13
N SER A 76 -7.97 -7.54 -17.96
CA SER A 76 -8.86 -6.40 -17.78
C SER A 76 -8.12 -5.06 -17.97
N CYS A 77 -8.87 -3.99 -18.20
CA CYS A 77 -8.31 -2.64 -18.24
C CYS A 77 -7.85 -2.15 -16.87
N LEU A 78 -8.31 -2.77 -15.77
CA LEU A 78 -7.80 -2.47 -14.42
C LEU A 78 -6.34 -2.88 -14.24
N VAL A 79 -5.79 -3.75 -15.11
CA VAL A 79 -4.36 -4.09 -15.12
C VAL A 79 -3.67 -3.51 -16.34
N LYS A 80 -4.23 -3.71 -17.55
CA LYS A 80 -3.64 -3.24 -18.81
C LYS A 80 -3.64 -1.72 -18.99
N GLY A 81 -4.43 -1.00 -18.20
CA GLY A 81 -4.64 0.43 -18.35
C GLY A 81 -5.83 0.76 -19.25
N LEU A 82 -6.34 1.98 -19.10
CA LEU A 82 -7.47 2.51 -19.85
C LEU A 82 -7.06 3.12 -21.19
N SER A 83 -5.78 3.49 -21.34
CA SER A 83 -5.15 4.06 -22.55
C SER A 83 -3.65 3.78 -22.54
N SER A 84 -2.96 4.07 -23.65
CA SER A 84 -1.48 3.94 -23.73
C SER A 84 -0.71 4.87 -22.79
N LEU A 85 -1.36 5.95 -22.32
CA LEU A 85 -0.78 6.90 -21.36
C LEU A 85 -1.07 6.51 -19.91
N ASP A 86 -1.90 5.50 -19.67
CA ASP A 86 -2.24 5.03 -18.33
C ASP A 86 -1.13 4.12 -17.79
N SER A 87 -0.25 4.71 -16.99
CA SER A 87 0.92 4.05 -16.41
C SER A 87 0.72 3.66 -14.94
N ALA A 88 -0.51 3.44 -14.46
CA ALA A 88 -0.71 3.13 -13.05
C ALA A 88 0.00 1.84 -12.64
N GLY A 89 0.51 1.84 -11.42
CA GLY A 89 1.08 0.65 -10.80
C GLY A 89 -0.03 -0.16 -10.16
N VAL A 90 0.08 -1.48 -10.26
CA VAL A 90 -1.00 -2.37 -9.85
C VAL A 90 -0.52 -3.29 -8.74
N SER A 91 -1.19 -3.25 -7.60
CA SER A 91 -1.03 -4.22 -6.51
C SER A 91 -2.25 -5.14 -6.48
N ILE A 92 -2.02 -6.45 -6.55
CA ILE A 92 -3.08 -7.46 -6.54
C ILE A 92 -2.81 -8.38 -5.35
N VAL A 93 -3.76 -8.42 -4.41
CA VAL A 93 -3.62 -9.22 -3.18
C VAL A 93 -4.95 -9.91 -2.91
N GLU A 94 -4.90 -11.18 -2.49
CA GLU A 94 -6.07 -11.82 -1.91
C GLU A 94 -6.30 -11.25 -0.51
N GLN A 95 -7.35 -10.45 -0.38
CA GLN A 95 -7.92 -10.00 0.87
C GLN A 95 -9.41 -9.89 0.59
N ALA A 96 -10.17 -10.93 0.92
CA ALA A 96 -11.56 -11.02 0.56
C ALA A 96 -12.32 -9.77 1.05
N PRO A 97 -12.99 -9.02 0.16
CA PRO A 97 -13.83 -7.91 0.57
C PRO A 97 -14.90 -8.33 1.59
N ALA A 98 -15.04 -7.57 2.67
CA ALA A 98 -15.93 -7.88 3.78
C ALA A 98 -17.43 -7.93 3.41
N ASP A 99 -17.82 -7.35 2.27
CA ASP A 99 -19.20 -7.39 1.76
C ASP A 99 -19.52 -8.66 0.96
N GLY A 100 -18.59 -9.63 0.93
CA GLY A 100 -18.72 -10.89 0.19
C GLY A 100 -18.46 -10.77 -1.31
N SER A 101 -18.10 -9.58 -1.80
CA SER A 101 -17.74 -9.38 -3.21
C SER A 101 -16.45 -10.13 -3.56
N LYS A 102 -16.32 -10.49 -4.85
CA LYS A 102 -15.18 -11.25 -5.37
C LYS A 102 -13.98 -10.36 -5.66
N LEU A 103 -14.20 -9.06 -5.83
CA LEU A 103 -13.15 -8.06 -5.93
C LEU A 103 -13.58 -6.70 -5.39
N ALA A 104 -12.61 -5.92 -4.94
CA ALA A 104 -12.74 -4.49 -4.69
C ALA A 104 -11.57 -3.73 -5.34
N LEU A 105 -11.83 -2.53 -5.83
CA LEU A 105 -10.82 -1.64 -6.40
C LEU A 105 -10.61 -0.43 -5.50
N TYR A 106 -9.35 -0.13 -5.21
CA TYR A 106 -8.91 1.20 -4.77
C TYR A 106 -8.02 1.81 -5.85
N ALA A 107 -8.33 3.03 -6.30
CA ALA A 107 -7.52 3.77 -7.26
C ALA A 107 -7.13 5.15 -6.74
N TYR A 108 -5.88 5.54 -6.98
CA TYR A 108 -5.33 6.84 -6.58
C TYR A 108 -4.84 7.60 -7.81
N HIS A 109 -5.30 8.84 -7.95
CA HIS A 109 -4.96 9.75 -9.03
C HIS A 109 -4.42 11.05 -8.48
N VAL A 110 -3.46 11.62 -9.20
CA VAL A 110 -2.87 12.92 -8.90
C VAL A 110 -2.95 13.76 -10.17
N GLU A 111 -3.63 14.90 -10.12
CA GLU A 111 -3.71 15.77 -11.30
C GLU A 111 -2.38 16.47 -11.59
N GLY A 112 -2.21 16.80 -12.88
CA GLY A 112 -1.06 17.53 -13.44
C GLY A 112 0.29 16.83 -13.26
N ILE A 113 0.29 15.52 -13.02
CA ILE A 113 1.49 14.70 -13.15
C ILE A 113 1.43 13.87 -14.43
N ARG A 114 2.61 13.44 -14.88
CA ARG A 114 2.80 12.32 -15.79
C ARG A 114 3.58 11.23 -15.06
N PRO A 115 2.89 10.24 -14.47
CA PRO A 115 3.56 9.07 -13.93
C PRO A 115 4.27 8.29 -15.04
N ILE A 116 5.48 7.83 -14.74
CA ILE A 116 6.28 6.99 -15.61
C ILE A 116 6.45 5.64 -14.92
N SER A 117 6.09 4.58 -15.64
CA SER A 117 6.36 3.20 -15.22
C SER A 117 7.78 2.81 -15.63
N ASN A 118 8.66 2.56 -14.66
CA ASN A 118 10.06 2.21 -14.93
C ASN A 118 10.30 0.69 -15.04
N SER A 119 9.33 -0.11 -14.60
CA SER A 119 9.29 -1.56 -14.70
C SER A 119 7.88 -2.05 -14.33
N LYS A 120 7.60 -3.35 -14.42
CA LYS A 120 6.34 -3.91 -13.90
C LYS A 120 6.17 -3.47 -12.44
N ASN A 121 5.19 -2.59 -12.19
CA ASN A 121 4.73 -2.11 -10.89
C ASN A 121 5.66 -1.13 -10.10
N ILE A 122 6.60 -0.46 -10.75
CA ILE A 122 7.30 0.70 -10.15
C ILE A 122 6.89 1.98 -10.87
N ILE A 123 6.14 2.83 -10.16
CA ILE A 123 5.64 4.11 -10.69
C ILE A 123 6.37 5.26 -10.05
N GLU A 124 6.73 6.23 -10.88
CA GLU A 124 7.44 7.41 -10.47
C GLU A 124 6.84 8.67 -11.09
N PHE A 125 6.75 9.74 -10.30
CA PHE A 125 6.42 11.07 -10.80
C PHE A 125 7.07 12.14 -9.91
N GLU A 126 7.11 13.36 -10.43
CA GLU A 126 7.53 14.53 -9.66
C GLU A 126 6.35 15.46 -9.43
N LYS A 127 6.26 15.99 -8.21
CA LYS A 127 5.27 17.00 -7.83
C LYS A 127 5.86 17.83 -6.69
N ASN A 128 5.70 19.15 -6.74
CA ASN A 128 6.17 20.08 -5.71
C ASN A 128 7.68 19.93 -5.38
N GLY A 129 8.52 19.66 -6.39
CA GLY A 129 9.97 19.47 -6.21
C GLY A 129 10.37 18.12 -5.58
N LEU A 130 9.40 17.27 -5.24
CA LEU A 130 9.65 15.95 -4.67
C LEU A 130 9.45 14.88 -5.72
N ARG A 131 10.24 13.81 -5.60
CA ARG A 131 10.08 12.62 -6.42
C ARG A 131 9.35 11.55 -5.62
N HIS A 132 8.19 11.15 -6.12
CA HIS A 132 7.31 10.16 -5.54
C HIS A 132 7.51 8.82 -6.25
N ILE A 133 7.77 7.76 -5.49
CA ILE A 133 8.04 6.43 -6.05
C ILE A 133 7.21 5.39 -5.31
N PHE A 134 6.35 4.71 -6.05
CA PHE A 134 5.57 3.58 -5.55
C PHE A 134 6.15 2.28 -6.10
N VAL A 135 6.42 1.33 -5.21
CA VAL A 135 6.82 -0.04 -5.54
C VAL A 135 5.67 -0.93 -5.13
N LEU A 136 5.04 -1.62 -6.07
CA LEU A 136 3.81 -2.37 -5.81
C LEU A 136 3.96 -3.84 -6.18
N GLY A 137 3.37 -4.74 -5.38
CA GLY A 137 3.41 -6.18 -5.62
C GLY A 137 4.83 -6.75 -5.66
N LEU A 138 5.72 -6.28 -4.78
CA LEU A 138 7.08 -6.80 -4.67
C LEU A 138 7.02 -8.19 -4.03
N GLU A 139 7.36 -9.20 -4.83
CA GLU A 139 7.40 -10.60 -4.41
C GLU A 139 8.85 -11.10 -4.23
N PRO A 140 9.08 -12.06 -3.32
CA PRO A 140 10.37 -12.70 -3.09
C PRO A 140 10.70 -13.67 -4.22
N LYS A 141 11.90 -14.23 -4.21
CA LYS A 141 12.20 -15.38 -5.06
C LYS A 141 11.43 -16.62 -4.57
N THR A 142 10.81 -17.34 -5.50
CA THR A 142 9.85 -18.42 -5.19
C THR A 142 10.47 -19.70 -4.64
N GLU A 143 11.78 -19.87 -4.78
CA GLU A 143 12.56 -21.01 -4.26
C GLU A 143 12.87 -20.90 -2.76
N LEU A 144 12.71 -19.71 -2.17
CA LEU A 144 12.96 -19.48 -0.75
C LEU A 144 11.83 -20.10 0.08
N SER A 145 12.19 -21.03 0.96
CA SER A 145 11.23 -21.89 1.67
C SER A 145 10.68 -21.32 2.97
N SER A 146 11.25 -20.23 3.50
CA SER A 146 10.85 -19.67 4.79
C SER A 146 10.53 -18.18 4.73
N VAL A 147 9.66 -17.74 5.64
CA VAL A 147 9.26 -16.34 5.79
C VAL A 147 10.45 -15.44 6.08
N ALA A 148 11.41 -15.87 6.89
CA ALA A 148 12.61 -15.10 7.16
C ALA A 148 13.43 -14.87 5.89
N LEU A 149 13.66 -15.92 5.08
CA LEU A 149 14.41 -15.79 3.82
C LEU A 149 13.68 -14.91 2.81
N GLN A 150 12.37 -15.10 2.65
CA GLN A 150 11.55 -14.27 1.76
C GLN A 150 11.48 -12.81 2.20
N THR A 151 11.37 -12.56 3.50
CA THR A 151 11.43 -11.20 4.07
C THR A 151 12.77 -10.55 3.73
N ARG A 152 13.89 -11.25 3.96
CA ARG A 152 15.22 -10.76 3.61
C ARG A 152 15.33 -10.39 2.13
N ASP A 153 14.93 -11.30 1.23
CA ASP A 153 14.99 -11.09 -0.22
C ASP A 153 14.16 -9.88 -0.69
N ILE A 154 12.95 -9.70 -0.16
CA ILE A 154 12.10 -8.54 -0.50
C ILE A 154 12.77 -7.23 -0.06
N PHE A 155 13.34 -7.18 1.14
CA PHE A 155 14.03 -5.98 1.62
C PHE A 155 15.36 -5.73 0.90
N GLU A 156 16.07 -6.78 0.45
CA GLU A 156 17.23 -6.65 -0.42
C GLU A 156 16.86 -6.10 -1.80
N LYS A 157 15.76 -6.59 -2.39
CA LYS A 157 15.19 -6.04 -3.63
C LYS A 157 14.81 -4.57 -3.46
N LEU A 158 14.12 -4.22 -2.37
CA LEU A 158 13.79 -2.83 -2.05
C LEU A 158 15.06 -1.97 -1.88
N SER A 159 16.11 -2.51 -1.23
CA SER A 159 17.39 -1.82 -1.11
C SER A 159 18.05 -1.55 -2.46
N LYS A 160 17.94 -2.47 -3.42
CA LYS A 160 18.44 -2.27 -4.79
C LYS A 160 17.64 -1.19 -5.51
N ILE A 161 16.31 -1.20 -5.37
CA ILE A 161 15.43 -0.16 -5.94
C ILE A 161 15.79 1.21 -5.37
N LEU A 162 15.87 1.35 -4.04
CA LEU A 162 16.25 2.59 -3.36
C LEU A 162 17.60 3.11 -3.87
N LYS A 163 18.62 2.24 -3.98
CA LYS A 163 19.93 2.60 -4.53
C LYS A 163 19.84 3.13 -5.96
N THR A 164 19.13 2.44 -6.86
CA THR A 164 18.90 2.90 -8.24
C THR A 164 18.18 4.26 -8.28
N LYS A 165 17.31 4.51 -7.32
CA LYS A 165 16.56 5.76 -7.19
C LYS A 165 17.29 6.84 -6.39
N LYS A 166 18.55 6.62 -6.00
CA LYS A 166 19.33 7.53 -5.15
C LYS A 166 18.57 7.91 -3.87
N ALA A 167 17.89 6.93 -3.30
CA ALA A 167 17.07 7.05 -2.09
C ALA A 167 17.59 6.04 -1.04
N SER A 168 17.13 6.20 0.20
CA SER A 168 17.57 5.45 1.36
C SER A 168 16.39 4.99 2.22
N PHE A 169 16.62 3.97 3.04
CA PHE A 169 15.64 3.52 4.02
C PHE A 169 15.35 4.58 5.09
N LEU A 170 16.39 5.25 5.56
CA LEU A 170 16.28 6.20 6.66
C LEU A 170 15.55 7.47 6.22
N ASN A 171 15.95 8.08 5.10
CA ASN A 171 15.48 9.43 4.78
C ASN A 171 14.26 9.46 3.86
N ASP A 172 14.07 8.44 3.02
CA ASP A 172 13.16 8.52 1.88
C ASP A 172 12.01 7.50 1.92
N LEU A 173 12.15 6.39 2.67
CA LEU A 173 11.12 5.35 2.73
C LEU A 173 10.03 5.73 3.76
N VAL A 174 8.84 6.09 3.26
CA VAL A 174 7.77 6.69 4.08
C VAL A 174 6.77 5.65 4.57
N ARG A 175 6.42 4.67 3.73
CA ARG A 175 5.34 3.74 4.02
C ARG A 175 5.58 2.36 3.43
N THR A 176 5.27 1.30 4.19
CA THR A 176 5.27 -0.09 3.71
C THR A 176 3.97 -0.81 4.06
N TRP A 177 3.53 -1.71 3.17
CA TRP A 177 2.51 -2.72 3.44
C TRP A 177 3.13 -4.08 3.21
N VAL A 178 3.10 -4.95 4.22
CA VAL A 178 3.64 -6.29 4.21
C VAL A 178 2.48 -7.27 4.33
N TYR A 179 2.32 -8.13 3.32
CA TYR A 179 1.25 -9.10 3.24
C TYR A 179 1.82 -10.48 3.57
N LEU A 180 1.34 -11.12 4.65
CA LEU A 180 1.73 -12.47 5.02
C LEU A 180 0.62 -13.44 4.64
N ARG A 181 0.98 -14.56 4.02
CA ARG A 181 0.00 -15.60 3.64
C ARG A 181 -0.67 -16.22 4.87
N ASP A 182 0.14 -16.61 5.86
CA ASP A 182 -0.29 -17.31 7.06
C ASP A 182 0.14 -16.50 8.31
N ILE A 183 -0.48 -15.33 8.52
CA ILE A 183 0.00 -14.33 9.49
C ILE A 183 0.14 -14.87 10.91
N ASP A 184 -0.81 -15.66 11.41
CA ASP A 184 -0.78 -16.15 12.80
C ASP A 184 0.40 -17.09 13.07
N LYS A 185 0.85 -17.81 12.03
CA LYS A 185 2.00 -18.69 12.09
C LYS A 185 3.32 -17.95 11.91
N ASP A 186 3.34 -17.00 10.98
CA ASP A 186 4.59 -16.52 10.39
C ASP A 186 4.97 -15.08 10.79
N TYR A 187 4.10 -14.36 11.52
CA TYR A 187 4.32 -12.96 11.87
C TYR A 187 5.64 -12.74 12.64
N GLU A 188 5.94 -13.59 13.63
CA GLU A 188 7.13 -13.45 14.45
C GLU A 188 8.42 -13.57 13.61
N ALA A 189 8.47 -14.54 12.68
CA ALA A 189 9.62 -14.75 11.80
C ALA A 189 9.89 -13.52 10.92
N MET A 190 8.83 -12.93 10.36
CA MET A 190 8.92 -11.68 9.59
C MET A 190 9.41 -10.52 10.46
N VAL A 191 8.84 -10.34 11.66
CA VAL A 191 9.22 -9.26 12.59
C VAL A 191 10.69 -9.37 13.00
N LYS A 192 11.16 -10.57 13.36
CA LYS A 192 12.54 -10.83 13.77
C LYS A 192 13.52 -10.48 12.65
N GLU A 193 13.22 -10.87 11.41
CA GLU A 193 14.09 -10.56 10.28
C GLU A 193 14.06 -9.08 9.91
N ARG A 194 12.87 -8.45 9.89
CA ARG A 194 12.72 -7.01 9.65
C ARG A 194 13.51 -6.18 10.66
N ARG A 195 13.50 -6.57 11.95
CA ARG A 195 14.27 -5.90 13.01
C ARG A 195 15.77 -5.87 12.72
N LYS A 196 16.34 -7.00 12.29
CA LYS A 196 17.76 -7.06 11.89
C LYS A 196 18.03 -6.10 10.74
N ILE A 197 17.20 -6.16 9.69
CA ILE A 197 17.36 -5.30 8.51
C ILE A 197 17.30 -3.82 8.90
N PHE A 198 16.29 -3.43 9.69
CA PHE A 198 16.08 -2.05 10.10
C PHE A 198 17.29 -1.50 10.86
N SER A 199 17.82 -2.27 11.81
CA SER A 199 19.04 -1.92 12.53
C SER A 199 20.22 -1.65 11.57
N HIS A 200 20.46 -2.55 10.61
CA HIS A 200 21.53 -2.38 9.61
C HIS A 200 21.30 -1.20 8.64
N LYS A 201 20.05 -0.74 8.50
CA LYS A 201 19.68 0.40 7.64
C LYS A 201 19.55 1.71 8.42
N GLY A 202 19.92 1.73 9.71
CA GLY A 202 19.88 2.91 10.56
C GLY A 202 18.48 3.26 11.11
N LEU A 203 17.48 2.40 10.90
CA LEU A 203 16.13 2.54 11.46
C LEU A 203 16.13 1.95 12.88
N THR A 204 16.14 2.82 13.89
CA THR A 204 16.31 2.47 15.30
C THR A 204 15.40 3.34 16.19
N SER A 205 15.31 3.01 17.48
CA SER A 205 14.58 3.84 18.45
C SER A 205 15.19 5.24 18.66
N ARG A 206 16.47 5.42 18.35
CA ARG A 206 17.16 6.72 18.41
C ARG A 206 16.91 7.58 17.17
N THR A 207 16.67 6.94 16.03
CA THR A 207 16.31 7.59 14.78
C THR A 207 14.80 7.60 14.65
N HIS A 208 14.24 6.77 13.78
CA HIS A 208 12.81 6.48 13.64
C HIS A 208 12.65 5.15 12.89
N PHE A 209 11.41 4.69 12.80
CA PHE A 209 11.00 3.61 11.91
C PHE A 209 10.11 4.15 10.76
N ILE A 210 9.45 3.25 10.05
CA ILE A 210 8.60 3.57 8.90
C ILE A 210 7.14 3.35 9.32
N ALA A 211 6.19 4.15 8.82
CA ALA A 211 4.79 3.77 8.92
C ALA A 211 4.60 2.42 8.21
N SER A 212 4.10 1.40 8.89
CA SER A 212 3.96 0.05 8.32
C SER A 212 2.61 -0.60 8.63
N THR A 213 2.16 -1.49 7.77
CA THR A 213 1.07 -2.44 8.05
C THR A 213 1.58 -3.82 7.74
N GLY A 214 1.56 -4.73 8.71
CA GLY A 214 1.75 -6.17 8.49
C GLY A 214 0.41 -6.86 8.68
N ILE A 215 -0.16 -7.44 7.63
CA ILE A 215 -1.51 -8.01 7.66
C ILE A 215 -1.58 -9.28 6.81
N ASN A 216 -2.63 -10.09 7.00
CA ASN A 216 -2.87 -11.24 6.14
C ASN A 216 -3.11 -10.80 4.68
N GLY A 217 -2.50 -11.50 3.74
CA GLY A 217 -2.79 -11.35 2.32
C GLY A 217 -2.01 -12.34 1.46
N ILE A 218 -2.69 -12.92 0.46
CA ILE A 218 -2.10 -13.94 -0.42
C ILE A 218 -1.69 -13.29 -1.74
N ASN A 219 -0.48 -13.61 -2.21
CA ASN A 219 0.05 -13.12 -3.48
C ASN A 219 -0.24 -14.13 -4.60
N SER A 220 0.02 -13.73 -5.85
CA SER A 220 -0.40 -14.52 -7.01
C SER A 220 0.31 -15.87 -7.15
N CYS A 221 1.48 -16.04 -6.51
CA CYS A 221 2.21 -17.30 -6.45
C CYS A 221 1.96 -18.04 -5.13
N LYS A 222 1.57 -19.32 -5.20
CA LYS A 222 1.37 -20.17 -4.03
C LYS A 222 2.61 -20.28 -3.12
N LYS A 223 3.81 -20.13 -3.67
CA LYS A 223 5.07 -20.20 -2.90
C LYS A 223 5.42 -18.89 -2.20
N THR A 224 4.74 -17.80 -2.52
CA THR A 224 4.97 -16.50 -1.90
C THR A 224 4.28 -16.46 -0.53
N LEU A 225 5.10 -16.43 0.52
CA LEU A 225 4.71 -16.36 1.93
C LEU A 225 4.59 -14.91 2.41
N VAL A 226 5.42 -14.02 1.83
CA VAL A 226 5.44 -12.59 2.15
C VAL A 226 5.41 -11.79 0.85
N GLY A 227 4.61 -10.74 0.76
CA GLY A 227 4.65 -9.75 -0.32
C GLY A 227 4.73 -8.33 0.24
N MET A 228 5.10 -7.34 -0.59
CA MET A 228 5.25 -5.96 -0.14
C MET A 228 4.81 -4.91 -1.17
N ASP A 229 4.15 -3.86 -0.67
CA ASP A 229 4.13 -2.55 -1.32
C ASP A 229 4.97 -1.56 -0.51
N ALA A 230 5.61 -0.60 -1.19
CA ALA A 230 6.38 0.46 -0.57
C ALA A 230 6.14 1.81 -1.25
N TYR A 231 6.25 2.88 -0.47
CA TYR A 231 6.16 4.25 -0.96
C TYR A 231 7.33 5.07 -0.43
N ILE A 232 8.02 5.71 -1.37
CA ILE A 232 9.27 6.43 -1.18
C ILE A 232 9.05 7.87 -1.66
N ILE A 233 9.56 8.83 -0.91
CA ILE A 233 9.59 10.24 -1.27
C ILE A 233 11.02 10.71 -1.15
N ARG A 234 11.59 11.15 -2.28
CA ARG A 234 12.95 11.66 -2.34
C ARG A 234 12.95 13.18 -2.53
N GLY A 235 13.90 13.84 -1.87
CA GLY A 235 14.10 15.29 -1.96
C GLY A 235 13.44 16.08 -0.84
N THR A 236 12.99 15.39 0.23
CA THR A 236 12.47 16.05 1.42
C THR A 236 13.56 16.82 2.15
N SER A 237 13.20 17.96 2.73
CA SER A 237 14.07 18.74 3.61
C SER A 237 13.99 18.24 5.05
N PRO A 238 15.03 18.47 5.89
CA PRO A 238 14.95 18.20 7.33
C PRO A 238 13.70 18.85 7.96
N GLY A 239 12.98 18.11 8.79
CA GLY A 239 11.74 18.57 9.44
C GLY A 239 10.48 18.49 8.57
N GLN A 240 10.60 18.18 7.28
CA GLN A 240 9.43 18.02 6.40
C GLN A 240 8.64 16.73 6.69
N ILE A 241 9.32 15.71 7.24
CA ILE A 241 8.73 14.46 7.71
C ILE A 241 8.71 14.45 9.23
N GLU A 242 7.56 14.16 9.81
CA GLU A 242 7.37 14.02 11.26
C GLU A 242 6.78 12.63 11.58
N TYR A 243 7.19 12.06 12.72
CA TYR A 243 6.85 10.70 13.11
C TYR A 243 5.97 10.69 14.35
N LEU A 244 4.80 10.05 14.26
CA LEU A 244 3.92 9.81 15.40
C LEU A 244 4.40 8.56 16.13
N ARG A 245 5.04 8.76 17.29
CA ARG A 245 5.68 7.69 18.08
C ARG A 245 4.81 7.17 19.22
N GLU A 246 4.52 8.04 20.17
CA GLU A 246 3.79 7.74 21.41
C GLU A 246 2.77 8.86 21.65
N THR A 247 1.62 8.50 22.20
CA THR A 247 0.60 9.46 22.68
C THR A 247 0.18 9.04 24.09
N PRO A 248 -0.52 9.89 24.86
CA PRO A 248 -1.03 9.50 26.17
C PRO A 248 -1.91 8.22 26.16
N LEU A 249 -2.45 7.84 25.00
CA LEU A 249 -3.33 6.68 24.86
C LEU A 249 -2.64 5.47 24.21
N MET A 250 -1.39 5.60 23.74
CA MET A 250 -0.76 4.59 22.89
C MET A 250 0.76 4.57 23.05
N CYS A 251 1.36 3.43 23.44
CA CYS A 251 2.82 3.28 23.54
C CYS A 251 3.54 3.21 22.19
N ASN A 252 4.83 3.52 22.17
CA ASN A 252 5.66 3.26 20.98
C ASN A 252 5.71 1.76 20.63
N PRO A 253 5.45 1.35 19.37
CA PRO A 253 5.45 -0.07 18.97
C PRO A 253 6.74 -0.85 19.30
N SER A 254 7.88 -0.15 19.33
CA SER A 254 9.17 -0.75 19.70
C SER A 254 9.22 -1.29 21.12
N ARG A 255 8.37 -0.78 22.04
CA ARG A 255 8.30 -1.22 23.44
C ARG A 255 7.78 -2.65 23.59
N TYR A 256 6.96 -3.14 22.65
CA TYR A 256 6.37 -4.49 22.70
C TYR A 256 6.85 -5.40 21.56
N GLY A 257 7.99 -5.08 20.93
CA GLY A 257 8.63 -6.07 20.06
C GLY A 257 8.57 -5.79 18.55
N VAL A 258 8.00 -4.66 18.10
CA VAL A 258 7.80 -4.41 16.66
C VAL A 258 8.33 -3.04 16.23
N THR A 259 8.83 -2.94 15.01
CA THR A 259 9.57 -1.74 14.55
C THR A 259 8.81 -1.01 13.44
N PHE A 260 7.88 -0.13 13.83
CA PHE A 260 7.17 0.77 12.94
C PHE A 260 6.73 2.03 13.70
N GLU A 261 6.43 3.10 12.97
CA GLU A 261 5.85 4.34 13.54
C GLU A 261 4.33 4.32 13.43
N ARG A 262 3.60 4.79 14.44
CA ARG A 262 2.11 4.78 14.43
C ARG A 262 1.55 5.61 13.30
N GLY A 263 2.26 6.66 12.92
CA GLY A 263 2.00 7.39 11.70
C GLY A 263 3.21 8.20 11.24
N VAL A 264 3.18 8.61 9.97
CA VAL A 264 4.16 9.51 9.37
C VAL A 264 3.41 10.66 8.73
N LYS A 265 3.77 11.89 9.10
CA LYS A 265 3.25 13.12 8.52
C LYS A 265 4.28 13.66 7.52
N VAL A 266 3.85 14.00 6.32
CA VAL A 266 4.67 14.64 5.29
C VAL A 266 4.03 15.96 4.92
N ASN A 267 4.75 17.06 5.16
CA ASN A 267 4.30 18.41 4.83
C ASN A 267 4.71 18.74 3.39
N TYR A 268 3.73 18.98 2.52
CA TYR A 268 3.92 19.60 1.21
C TYR A 268 3.44 21.05 1.35
N GLY A 269 4.09 22.02 0.71
CA GLY A 269 3.75 23.44 0.91
C GLY A 269 2.26 23.79 0.72
N ASP A 270 1.50 22.94 0.01
CA ASP A 270 0.08 23.08 -0.25
C ASP A 270 -0.84 22.08 0.48
N ARG A 271 -0.31 21.03 1.13
CA ARG A 271 -1.10 19.96 1.79
C ARG A 271 -0.26 19.14 2.76
N VAL A 272 -0.93 18.34 3.60
CA VAL A 272 -0.25 17.39 4.48
C VAL A 272 -0.75 15.98 4.20
N HIS A 273 0.16 15.02 4.01
CA HIS A 273 -0.21 13.60 3.99
C HIS A 273 0.11 12.96 5.32
N ILE A 274 -0.87 12.29 5.91
CA ILE A 274 -0.70 11.56 7.16
C ILE A 274 -0.90 10.07 6.85
N PHE A 275 0.18 9.30 6.91
CA PHE A 275 0.17 7.85 6.72
C PHE A 275 0.02 7.17 8.07
N ILE A 276 -1.17 6.65 8.36
CA ILE A 276 -1.44 5.92 9.59
C ILE A 276 -1.12 4.43 9.40
N SER A 277 -0.42 3.86 10.38
CA SER A 277 -0.06 2.44 10.41
C SER A 277 -1.24 1.53 10.69
N GLY A 278 -1.04 0.22 10.50
CA GLY A 278 -2.02 -0.77 10.94
C GLY A 278 -2.32 -0.52 12.43
N THR A 279 -3.58 -0.25 12.74
CA THR A 279 -4.03 0.12 14.08
C THR A 279 -4.98 -0.96 14.55
N ALA A 280 -4.69 -1.52 15.72
CA ALA A 280 -5.48 -2.56 16.37
C ALA A 280 -5.92 -2.08 17.75
N SER A 281 -6.88 -2.79 18.35
CA SER A 281 -7.37 -2.53 19.70
C SER A 281 -6.30 -2.92 20.73
N MET A 282 -5.44 -1.96 21.06
CA MET A 282 -4.28 -2.14 21.94
C MET A 282 -4.24 -1.00 22.96
N ASP A 283 -3.91 -1.31 24.21
CA ASP A 283 -3.75 -0.31 25.26
C ASP A 283 -2.37 0.38 25.23
N GLN A 284 -2.16 1.31 26.16
CA GLN A 284 -0.90 2.02 26.35
C GLN A 284 0.26 1.14 26.85
N LYS A 285 0.03 -0.11 27.25
CA LYS A 285 1.07 -1.09 27.61
C LYS A 285 1.40 -2.04 26.46
N GLY A 286 0.63 -1.98 25.37
CA GLY A 286 0.77 -2.90 24.24
C GLY A 286 0.08 -4.25 24.50
N ALA A 287 -0.93 -4.28 25.38
CA ALA A 287 -1.83 -5.41 25.54
C ALA A 287 -3.07 -5.25 24.65
N VAL A 288 -3.64 -6.37 24.18
CA VAL A 288 -4.90 -6.37 23.43
C VAL A 288 -6.04 -5.90 24.34
N LYS A 289 -6.87 -4.98 23.83
CA LYS A 289 -8.08 -4.49 24.51
C LYS A 289 -9.32 -5.06 23.79
N HIS A 290 -10.40 -5.31 24.52
CA HIS A 290 -11.66 -5.83 23.96
C HIS A 290 -11.49 -7.18 23.24
N LEU A 291 -10.80 -8.11 23.91
CA LEU A 291 -10.69 -9.48 23.41
C LEU A 291 -12.10 -10.05 23.19
N ASP A 292 -12.31 -10.69 22.04
CA ASP A 292 -13.56 -11.33 21.62
C ASP A 292 -14.77 -10.39 21.40
N ASP A 293 -14.59 -9.07 21.45
CA ASP A 293 -15.65 -8.10 21.16
C ASP A 293 -15.31 -7.24 19.93
N LEU A 294 -15.94 -7.56 18.80
CA LEU A 294 -15.76 -6.85 17.54
C LEU A 294 -16.39 -5.45 17.51
N LEU A 295 -17.41 -5.19 18.34
CA LEU A 295 -18.21 -3.97 18.31
C LEU A 295 -17.80 -2.95 19.39
N ALA A 296 -16.89 -3.33 20.29
CA ALA A 296 -16.37 -2.44 21.31
C ALA A 296 -15.72 -1.17 20.73
N ASN A 297 -16.00 -0.03 21.37
CA ASN A 297 -15.42 1.27 21.09
C ASN A 297 -14.63 1.80 22.31
#